data_AF-A0A973HN09-F1
#
_entry.id   AF-A0A973HN09-F1
#
_cell.length_a   1.000
_cell.length_b   1.000
_cell.length_c   1.000
_cell.angle_alpha   90.00
_cell.angle_beta   90.00
_cell.angle_gamma   90.00
#
_symmetry.space_group_name_H-M   'P 1'
#
loop_
_entity.id
_entity.type
_entity.pdbx_description
1 polymer ?
#
loop_
_entity_poly.entity_id
_entity_poly.type
_entity_poly.pdbx_seq_one_letter_code
_entity_poly.pdbx_strand_id
1 'polypeptide(L)'
;MTTVTTLPDFNQQLAKVANEYYYRSLRQNIIMVKKSQKMNGQKMGPVCLGYKDGAKRGEVDIEPKAAKLVKEIYNRYIFGQSQAEIVRWLNENHLDKLNSHGKQFYPSTVRRILTNTLYTGWCYGPNDELIRSMVYEPIIDDDTFLKAKNIRFIRQKK
;
A
#
# COMPACT_ATOMS: atom_id res chain seq x y z
N MET A 1 41.11 52.89 11.43
CA MET A 1 40.04 52.05 10.85
C MET A 1 40.25 50.63 11.33
N THR A 2 39.42 50.13 12.23
CA THR A 2 39.48 48.73 12.66
C THR A 2 38.04 48.25 12.80
N THR A 3 37.56 47.57 11.76
CA THR A 3 36.25 46.93 11.73
C THR A 3 36.30 45.71 12.63
N VAL A 4 35.59 45.76 13.76
CA VAL A 4 35.37 44.59 14.63
C VAL A 4 34.41 43.67 13.88
N THR A 5 34.94 42.60 13.31
CA THR A 5 34.16 41.51 12.73
C THR A 5 33.42 40.81 13.88
N THR A 6 32.16 41.18 14.10
CA THR A 6 31.23 40.51 15.02
C THR A 6 31.10 39.05 14.63
N LEU A 7 31.61 38.12 15.45
CA LEU A 7 31.58 36.66 15.23
C LEU A 7 30.13 36.16 15.08
N PRO A 8 29.66 35.81 13.86
CA PRO A 8 28.33 35.27 13.65
C PRO A 8 28.24 33.76 13.94
N ASP A 9 29.31 33.12 14.41
CA ASP A 9 29.57 31.72 14.10
C ASP A 9 29.20 30.74 15.24
N PHE A 10 29.50 31.03 16.52
CA PHE A 10 29.27 30.07 17.62
C PHE A 10 27.79 29.83 17.94
N ASN A 11 27.00 30.90 18.11
CA ASN A 11 25.57 30.76 18.40
C ASN A 11 24.81 30.14 17.22
N GLN A 12 25.23 30.42 15.98
CA GLN A 12 24.66 29.78 14.79
C GLN A 12 25.04 28.30 14.71
N GLN A 13 26.28 27.93 15.04
CA GLN A 13 26.71 26.53 15.11
C GLN A 13 25.95 25.76 16.20
N LEU A 14 25.77 26.33 17.39
CA LEU A 14 24.94 25.74 18.44
C LEU A 14 23.49 25.53 17.99
N ALA A 15 22.89 26.53 17.34
CA ALA A 15 21.53 26.40 16.81
C ALA A 15 21.42 25.29 15.74
N LYS A 16 22.43 25.16 14.86
CA LYS A 16 22.50 24.06 13.88
C LYS A 16 22.56 22.70 14.55
N VAL A 17 23.44 22.53 15.53
CA VAL A 17 23.59 21.28 16.28
C VAL A 17 22.30 20.94 17.03
N ALA A 18 21.71 21.90 17.75
CA ALA A 18 20.45 21.71 18.47
C ALA A 18 19.30 21.30 17.51
N ASN A 19 19.19 21.96 16.37
CA ASN A 19 18.23 21.59 15.33
C ASN A 19 18.49 20.18 14.80
N GLU A 20 19.74 19.82 14.54
CA GLU A 20 20.09 18.49 14.06
C GLU A 20 19.68 17.39 15.07
N TYR A 21 19.98 17.59 16.36
CA TYR A 21 19.54 16.68 17.42
C TYR A 21 18.01 16.56 17.47
N TYR A 22 17.30 17.69 17.42
CA TYR A 22 15.84 17.71 17.38
C TYR A 22 15.31 16.91 16.19
N TYR A 23 15.78 17.18 14.97
CA TYR A 23 15.35 16.46 13.77
C TYR A 23 15.68 14.97 13.83
N ARG A 24 16.84 14.58 14.38
CA ARG A 24 17.20 13.17 14.58
C ARG A 24 16.20 12.48 15.52
N SER A 25 15.88 13.10 16.66
CA SER A 25 14.90 12.55 17.61
C SER A 25 13.50 12.44 17.01
N LEU A 26 13.05 13.46 16.28
CA LEU A 26 11.74 13.46 15.61
C LEU A 26 11.65 12.37 14.54
N ARG A 27 12.70 12.21 13.72
CA ARG A 27 12.77 11.13 12.73
C ARG A 27 12.68 9.77 13.41
N GLN A 28 13.40 9.58 14.52
CA GLN A 28 13.36 8.34 15.26
C GLN A 28 11.96 8.03 15.80
N ASN A 29 11.28 9.04 16.35
CA ASN A 29 9.89 8.90 16.81
C ASN A 29 8.95 8.50 15.67
N ILE A 30 9.08 9.11 14.48
CA ILE A 30 8.27 8.75 13.31
C ILE A 30 8.54 7.30 12.88
N ILE A 31 9.79 6.87 12.87
CA ILE A 31 10.18 5.48 12.54
C ILE A 31 9.56 4.50 13.55
N MET A 32 9.65 4.81 14.85
CA MET A 32 9.07 3.98 15.91
C MET A 32 7.55 3.87 15.79
N VAL A 33 6.87 4.99 15.55
CA VAL A 33 5.41 5.00 15.33
C VAL A 33 5.03 4.15 14.12
N LYS A 34 5.72 4.30 12.98
CA LYS A 34 5.48 3.48 11.79
C LYS A 34 5.76 2.01 12.02
N LYS A 35 6.82 1.67 12.76
CA LYS A 35 7.13 0.29 13.13
C LYS A 35 6.02 -0.30 14.00
N SER A 36 5.53 0.45 15.00
CA SER A 36 4.40 0.05 15.84
C SER A 36 3.13 -0.19 15.03
N GLN A 37 2.78 0.72 14.11
CA GLN A 37 1.64 0.54 13.20
C GLN A 37 1.78 -0.75 12.36
N LYS A 38 2.97 -1.01 11.81
CA LYS A 38 3.24 -2.22 11.02
C LYS A 38 3.17 -3.49 11.88
N MET A 39 3.69 -3.47 13.11
CA MET A 39 3.58 -4.60 14.05
C MET A 39 2.13 -4.92 14.42
N ASN A 40 1.30 -3.88 14.56
CA ASN A 40 -0.11 -4.02 14.91
C ASN A 40 -1.01 -4.26 13.68
N GLY A 41 -0.46 -4.44 12.48
CA GLY A 41 -1.25 -4.67 11.27
C GLY A 41 -2.22 -3.53 10.91
N GLN A 42 -1.88 -2.30 11.31
CA GLN A 42 -2.65 -1.09 11.00
C GLN A 42 -2.39 -0.62 9.56
N LYS A 43 -3.19 0.34 9.10
CA LYS A 43 -3.04 0.93 7.77
C LYS A 43 -1.72 1.68 7.62
N MET A 44 -0.85 1.21 6.73
CA MET A 44 0.49 1.79 6.49
C MET A 44 0.56 2.78 5.31
N GLY A 45 -0.52 2.94 4.53
CA GLY A 45 -0.51 3.77 3.33
C GLY A 45 -1.90 3.97 2.73
N PRO A 46 -1.97 4.42 1.46
CA PRO A 46 -3.24 4.57 0.75
C PRO A 46 -3.99 3.24 0.67
N VAL A 47 -5.32 3.30 0.80
CA VAL A 47 -6.19 2.14 0.64
C VAL A 47 -6.12 1.57 -0.78
N CYS A 48 -6.10 0.24 -0.90
CA CYS A 48 -6.14 -0.43 -2.19
C CYS A 48 -7.57 -0.49 -2.75
N LEU A 49 -7.68 -0.69 -4.06
CA LEU A 49 -8.97 -0.85 -4.77
C LEU A 49 -9.86 -1.86 -4.05
N GLY A 50 -11.15 -1.58 -3.88
CA GLY A 50 -12.07 -2.46 -3.14
C GLY A 50 -12.27 -2.04 -1.69
N TYR A 51 -11.42 -1.15 -1.18
CA TYR A 51 -11.56 -0.50 0.11
C TYR A 51 -11.61 1.02 -0.04
N LYS A 52 -12.10 1.68 1.01
CA LYS A 52 -12.09 3.14 1.16
C LYS A 52 -11.61 3.50 2.57
N ASP A 53 -11.18 4.73 2.75
CA ASP A 53 -10.90 5.26 4.09
C ASP A 53 -12.20 5.29 4.90
N GLY A 54 -12.12 4.82 6.15
CA GLY A 54 -13.23 4.86 7.09
C GLY A 54 -13.47 6.26 7.65
N ALA A 55 -14.44 6.38 8.57
CA ALA A 55 -14.81 7.65 9.17
C ALA A 55 -13.67 8.26 10.00
N LYS A 56 -12.89 7.43 10.72
CA LYS A 56 -11.73 7.89 11.48
C LYS A 56 -10.43 7.62 10.76
N ARG A 57 -9.43 8.45 11.09
CA ARG A 57 -8.08 8.29 10.56
C ARG A 57 -7.53 6.91 10.93
N GLY A 58 -7.21 6.12 9.90
CA GLY A 58 -6.60 4.80 10.05
C GLY A 58 -7.58 3.65 9.87
N GLU A 59 -8.88 3.91 9.95
CA GLU A 59 -9.92 2.94 9.63
C GLU A 59 -10.01 2.70 8.12
N VAL A 60 -10.47 1.52 7.75
CA VAL A 60 -10.64 1.05 6.38
C VAL A 60 -11.97 0.32 6.30
N ASP A 61 -12.82 0.74 5.36
CA ASP A 61 -14.10 0.08 5.09
C ASP A 61 -14.05 -0.60 3.72
N ILE A 62 -14.83 -1.67 3.55
CA ILE A 62 -15.07 -2.28 2.24
C ILE A 62 -15.90 -1.31 1.38
N GLU A 63 -15.46 -1.04 0.15
CA GLU A 63 -16.26 -0.34 -0.84
C GLU A 63 -17.02 -1.38 -1.70
N PRO A 64 -18.34 -1.58 -1.54
CA PRO A 64 -19.01 -2.77 -2.11
C PRO A 64 -18.88 -2.90 -3.62
N LYS A 65 -18.99 -1.78 -4.37
CA LYS A 65 -18.87 -1.77 -5.83
C LYS A 65 -17.45 -2.11 -6.30
N ALA A 66 -16.42 -1.56 -5.65
CA ALA A 66 -15.03 -1.89 -6.02
C ALA A 66 -14.60 -3.27 -5.50
N ALA A 67 -15.13 -3.73 -4.37
CA ALA A 67 -14.85 -5.05 -3.83
C ALA A 67 -15.38 -6.15 -4.77
N LYS A 68 -16.57 -5.96 -5.34
CA LYS A 68 -17.10 -6.84 -6.40
C LYS A 68 -16.17 -6.91 -7.61
N LEU A 69 -15.60 -5.77 -8.01
CA LEU A 69 -14.63 -5.73 -9.11
C LEU A 69 -13.36 -6.52 -8.78
N VAL A 70 -12.84 -6.42 -7.56
CA VAL A 70 -11.69 -7.23 -7.11
C VAL A 70 -12.02 -8.72 -7.18
N LYS A 71 -13.18 -9.14 -6.67
CA LYS A 71 -13.65 -10.55 -6.75
C LYS A 71 -13.71 -11.03 -8.20
N GLU A 72 -14.25 -10.22 -9.10
CA GLU A 72 -14.35 -10.55 -10.51
C GLU A 72 -12.98 -10.67 -11.20
N ILE A 73 -12.01 -9.81 -10.85
CA ILE A 73 -10.62 -9.92 -11.32
C ILE A 73 -10.00 -11.26 -10.90
N TYR A 74 -10.20 -11.68 -9.65
CA TYR A 74 -9.73 -12.99 -9.17
C TYR A 74 -10.40 -14.12 -9.94
N ASN A 75 -11.74 -14.10 -10.07
CA ASN A 75 -12.51 -15.10 -10.82
C ASN A 75 -11.99 -15.24 -12.25
N ARG A 76 -11.91 -14.15 -13.01
CA ARG A 76 -11.43 -14.16 -14.40
C ARG A 76 -10.02 -14.75 -14.53
N TYR A 77 -9.15 -14.41 -13.59
CA TYR A 77 -7.78 -14.92 -13.59
C TYR A 77 -7.73 -16.43 -13.32
N ILE A 78 -8.49 -16.92 -12.34
CA ILE A 78 -8.53 -18.36 -12.03
C ILE A 78 -9.20 -19.18 -13.14
N PHE A 79 -10.12 -18.58 -13.89
CA PHE A 79 -10.72 -19.17 -15.11
C PHE A 79 -9.79 -19.12 -16.33
N GLY A 80 -8.56 -18.66 -16.17
CA GLY A 80 -7.54 -18.77 -17.21
C GLY A 80 -7.35 -17.52 -18.07
N GLN A 81 -8.03 -16.40 -17.81
CA GLN A 81 -7.70 -15.15 -18.49
C GLN A 81 -6.29 -14.68 -18.09
N SER A 82 -5.57 -14.10 -19.05
CA SER A 82 -4.28 -13.45 -18.84
C SER A 82 -4.46 -12.07 -18.18
N GLN A 83 -3.39 -11.53 -17.60
CA GLN A 83 -3.43 -10.18 -17.02
C GLN A 83 -3.76 -9.11 -18.08
N ALA A 84 -3.33 -9.32 -19.33
CA ALA A 84 -3.60 -8.41 -20.44
C ALA A 84 -5.09 -8.43 -20.83
N GLU A 85 -5.70 -9.62 -20.94
CA GLU A 85 -7.13 -9.76 -21.24
C GLU A 85 -8.01 -9.15 -20.14
N ILE A 86 -7.64 -9.35 -18.87
CA ILE A 86 -8.36 -8.75 -17.75
C ILE A 86 -8.25 -7.22 -17.78
N VAL A 87 -7.08 -6.68 -18.12
CA VAL A 87 -6.93 -5.21 -18.26
C VAL A 87 -7.74 -4.65 -19.42
N ARG A 88 -7.76 -5.35 -20.55
CA ARG A 88 -8.60 -4.96 -21.69
C ARG A 88 -10.07 -4.91 -21.26
N TRP A 89 -10.55 -5.98 -20.62
CA TRP A 89 -11.90 -6.03 -20.05
C TRP A 89 -12.16 -4.90 -19.05
N LEU A 90 -11.22 -4.61 -18.14
CA LEU A 90 -11.32 -3.51 -17.18
C LEU A 90 -11.48 -2.16 -17.87
N ASN A 91 -10.64 -1.86 -18.85
CA ASN A 91 -10.65 -0.59 -19.56
C ASN A 91 -11.87 -0.43 -20.48
N GLU A 92 -12.43 -1.52 -21.01
CA GLU A 92 -13.61 -1.49 -21.88
C GLU A 92 -14.94 -1.41 -21.11
N ASN A 93 -15.06 -2.14 -20.00
CA ASN A 93 -16.33 -2.32 -19.29
C ASN A 93 -16.46 -1.46 -18.03
N HIS A 94 -15.36 -0.85 -17.58
CA HIS A 94 -15.32 0.01 -16.39
C HIS A 94 -14.71 1.37 -16.72
N LEU A 95 -15.20 1.98 -17.80
CA LEU A 95 -14.78 3.31 -18.28
C LEU A 95 -14.99 4.41 -17.23
N ASP A 96 -15.90 4.21 -16.28
CA ASP A 96 -16.14 5.08 -15.12
C ASP A 96 -15.07 4.96 -14.03
N LYS A 97 -14.29 3.87 -14.05
CA LYS A 97 -13.23 3.60 -13.08
C LYS A 97 -11.89 3.74 -13.76
N LEU A 98 -11.34 4.93 -13.66
CA LEU A 98 -9.92 5.15 -13.88
C LEU A 98 -9.14 4.59 -12.67
N ASN A 99 -7.86 4.29 -12.86
CA ASN A 99 -6.97 3.99 -11.74
C ASN A 99 -6.90 5.19 -10.77
N SER A 100 -6.25 5.03 -9.62
CA SER A 100 -6.16 6.07 -8.58
C SER A 100 -5.61 7.44 -9.06
N HIS A 101 -5.07 7.53 -10.27
CA HIS A 101 -4.55 8.74 -10.91
C HIS A 101 -5.37 9.20 -12.12
N GLY A 102 -6.59 8.70 -12.34
CA GLY A 102 -7.41 9.12 -13.47
C GLY A 102 -6.92 8.57 -14.82
N LYS A 103 -6.19 7.45 -14.85
CA LYS A 103 -5.70 6.81 -16.08
C LYS A 103 -6.25 5.39 -16.27
N GLN A 104 -6.11 4.85 -17.48
CA GLN A 104 -6.45 3.45 -17.78
C GLN A 104 -5.68 2.49 -16.86
N PHE A 105 -6.24 1.30 -16.66
CA PHE A 105 -5.57 0.19 -15.98
C PHE A 105 -4.46 -0.38 -16.86
N TYR A 106 -3.42 -0.87 -16.20
CA TYR A 106 -2.26 -1.54 -16.82
C TYR A 106 -2.12 -2.97 -16.28
N PRO A 107 -1.43 -3.90 -16.99
CA PRO A 107 -1.22 -5.27 -16.51
C PRO A 107 -0.57 -5.35 -15.13
N SER A 108 0.30 -4.40 -14.80
CA SER A 108 0.89 -4.23 -13.47
C SER A 108 -0.15 -4.02 -12.37
N THR A 109 -1.30 -3.42 -12.68
CA THR A 109 -2.40 -3.22 -11.72
C THR A 109 -3.05 -4.55 -11.36
N VAL A 110 -3.38 -5.37 -12.36
CA VAL A 110 -3.93 -6.72 -12.13
C VAL A 110 -2.91 -7.58 -11.39
N ARG A 111 -1.63 -7.55 -11.78
CA ARG A 111 -0.56 -8.22 -11.03
C ARG A 111 -0.56 -7.82 -9.56
N ARG A 112 -0.59 -6.52 -9.26
CA ARG A 112 -0.58 -6.00 -7.88
C ARG A 112 -1.80 -6.49 -7.11
N ILE A 113 -2.98 -6.53 -7.74
CA ILE A 113 -4.22 -7.03 -7.11
C ILE A 113 -4.08 -8.51 -6.73
N LEU A 114 -3.59 -9.34 -7.65
CA LEU A 114 -3.42 -10.79 -7.48
C LEU A 114 -2.27 -11.19 -6.53
N THR A 115 -1.43 -10.24 -6.11
CA THR A 115 -0.33 -10.48 -5.17
C THR A 115 -0.58 -9.89 -3.79
N ASN A 116 -1.54 -8.98 -3.66
CA ASN A 116 -1.72 -8.22 -2.44
C ASN A 116 -2.46 -9.05 -1.39
N THR A 117 -1.76 -9.42 -0.33
CA THR A 117 -2.30 -10.22 0.79
C THR A 117 -3.35 -9.47 1.60
N LEU A 118 -3.45 -8.14 1.48
CA LEU A 118 -4.47 -7.36 2.18
C LEU A 118 -5.89 -7.81 1.82
N TYR A 119 -6.10 -8.32 0.60
CA TYR A 119 -7.40 -8.84 0.19
C TYR A 119 -7.85 -10.09 0.95
N THR A 120 -6.94 -10.79 1.61
CA THR A 120 -7.23 -11.93 2.48
C THR A 120 -7.17 -11.57 3.98
N GLY A 121 -7.06 -10.27 4.31
CA GLY A 121 -6.96 -9.79 5.69
C GLY A 121 -5.58 -9.99 6.34
N TRP A 122 -4.55 -10.24 5.54
CA TRP A 122 -3.17 -10.43 5.99
C TRP A 122 -2.26 -9.30 5.51
N CYS A 123 -1.36 -8.82 6.37
CA CYS A 123 -0.35 -7.82 6.02
C CYS A 123 1.05 -8.26 6.45
N TYR A 124 2.07 -7.61 5.89
CA TYR A 124 3.46 -7.86 6.27
C TYR A 124 3.84 -7.04 7.50
N GLY A 125 4.38 -7.71 8.51
CA GLY A 125 5.00 -7.12 9.70
C GLY A 125 6.39 -6.52 9.40
N PRO A 126 7.06 -5.94 10.40
CA PRO A 126 8.37 -5.30 10.22
C PRO A 126 9.47 -6.19 9.65
N ASN A 127 9.43 -7.50 9.91
CA ASN A 127 10.44 -8.46 9.46
C ASN A 127 9.91 -9.35 8.31
N ASP A 128 8.94 -8.82 7.54
CA ASP A 128 8.28 -9.48 6.42
C ASP A 128 7.54 -10.79 6.76
N GLU A 129 7.22 -10.98 8.03
CA GLU A 129 6.30 -12.01 8.51
C GLU A 129 4.85 -11.66 8.17
N LEU A 130 4.02 -12.67 7.90
CA LEU A 130 2.58 -12.46 7.70
C LEU A 130 1.88 -12.38 9.05
N ILE A 131 1.18 -11.27 9.29
CA ILE A 131 0.34 -11.04 10.47
C ILE A 131 -1.10 -10.71 10.04
N ARG A 132 -2.07 -10.96 10.91
CA ARG A 132 -3.45 -10.52 10.66
C ARG A 132 -3.51 -9.00 10.67
N SER A 133 -4.14 -8.43 9.65
CA SER A 133 -4.43 -7.01 9.68
C SER A 133 -5.52 -6.71 10.70
N MET A 134 -5.35 -5.61 11.44
CA MET A 134 -6.38 -5.10 12.34
C MET A 134 -7.48 -4.32 11.62
N VAL A 135 -7.26 -3.89 10.37
CA VAL A 135 -8.14 -2.94 9.68
C VAL A 135 -8.69 -3.44 8.35
N TYR A 136 -8.00 -4.38 7.68
CA TYR A 136 -8.46 -4.91 6.39
C TYR A 136 -9.30 -6.17 6.59
N GLU A 137 -10.61 -6.03 6.40
CA GLU A 137 -11.50 -7.18 6.28
C GLU A 137 -11.27 -7.94 4.96
N PRO A 138 -11.32 -9.29 4.95
CA PRO A 138 -11.05 -10.08 3.76
C PRO A 138 -12.14 -9.91 2.69
N ILE A 139 -11.73 -9.54 1.48
CA ILE A 139 -12.59 -9.53 0.28
C ILE A 139 -12.52 -10.89 -0.43
N ILE A 140 -11.37 -11.56 -0.35
CA ILE A 140 -11.05 -12.83 -1.02
C ILE A 140 -10.69 -13.85 0.05
N ASP A 141 -11.12 -15.10 -0.11
CA ASP A 141 -10.73 -16.20 0.76
C ASP A 141 -9.32 -16.73 0.42
N ASP A 142 -8.70 -17.41 1.38
CA ASP A 142 -7.32 -17.89 1.24
C ASP A 142 -7.15 -18.91 0.09
N ASP A 143 -8.17 -19.72 -0.21
CA ASP A 143 -8.13 -20.72 -1.29
C ASP A 143 -8.13 -20.05 -2.68
N THR A 144 -9.03 -19.09 -2.90
CA THR A 144 -9.06 -18.28 -4.12
C THR A 144 -7.72 -17.55 -4.35
N PHE A 145 -7.15 -16.97 -3.29
CA PHE A 145 -5.85 -16.30 -3.36
C PHE A 145 -4.72 -17.29 -3.71
N LEU A 146 -4.69 -18.44 -3.06
CA LEU A 146 -3.68 -19.47 -3.29
C LEU A 146 -3.77 -20.06 -4.71
N LYS A 147 -4.98 -20.32 -5.21
CA LYS A 147 -5.22 -20.74 -6.60
C LYS A 147 -4.64 -19.74 -7.60
N ALA A 148 -4.94 -18.45 -7.43
CA ALA A 148 -4.38 -17.40 -8.27
C ALA A 148 -2.84 -17.35 -8.21
N LYS A 149 -2.26 -17.48 -7.00
CA LYS A 149 -0.80 -17.55 -6.81
C LYS A 149 -0.18 -18.74 -7.57
N ASN A 150 -0.80 -19.91 -7.52
CA ASN A 150 -0.33 -21.12 -8.19
C ASN A 150 -0.37 -20.99 -9.71
N ILE A 151 -1.48 -20.50 -10.27
CA ILE A 151 -1.60 -20.24 -11.73
C ILE A 151 -0.50 -19.29 -12.19
N ARG A 152 -0.24 -18.21 -11.43
CA ARG A 152 0.81 -17.25 -11.74
C ARG A 152 2.21 -17.87 -11.67
N PHE A 153 2.45 -18.77 -10.72
CA PHE A 153 3.73 -19.47 -10.59
C PHE A 153 3.99 -20.39 -11.80
N ILE A 154 2.96 -21.14 -12.23
CA ILE A 154 3.05 -22.00 -13.41
C ILE A 154 3.32 -21.18 -14.68
N ARG A 155 2.62 -20.05 -14.86
CA ARG A 155 2.79 -19.17 -16.03
C ARG A 155 4.17 -18.50 -16.13
N GLN A 156 4.89 -18.34 -15.02
CA GLN A 156 6.25 -17.75 -15.02
C GLN A 156 7.33 -18.76 -15.41
N LYS A 157 7.04 -20.07 -15.34
CA LYS A 157 7.98 -21.14 -15.69
C LYS A 157 7.86 -21.61 -17.14
N LYS A 158 6.83 -21.17 -17.86
CA LYS A 158 6.66 -21.37 -19.30
C LYS A 158 7.33 -20.22 -20.03
#